data_AF-A0A2W6E6X9-F1
#
_entry.id   AF-A0A2W6E6X9-F1
#
_cell.length_a   1.000
_cell.length_b   1.000
_cell.length_c   1.000
_cell.angle_alpha   90.00
_cell.angle_beta   90.00
_cell.angle_gamma   90.00
#
_symmetry.space_group_name_H-M   'P 1'
#
loop_
_entity.id
_entity.type
_entity.pdbx_description
1 polymer ?
#
loop_
_entity_poly.entity_id
_entity_poly.type
_entity_poly.pdbx_seq_one_letter_code
_entity_poly.pdbx_strand_id
1 'polypeptide(L)'
;MPGGATTSLRKDGLSKSPVAYLDFTVNGTRLLEQLHAHAAENLDYVGVIQDAWPVETVAAIERLLGQCPGDLPDGRVSLYVCPECGRLGCGALTARVALEHDTVTWRAIGIQTDYEEDILAFGDADDFPDIAFERSSYEHVLRRELARVRPLTVGFEYPYQRERRLRRKRLTRLLRRLIRRG
;
A
#
# COMPACT_ATOMS: atom_id res chain seq x y z
N MET A 1 -17.23 19.22 1.43
CA MET A 1 -15.87 19.05 1.97
C MET A 1 -15.55 17.56 1.94
N PRO A 2 -14.62 17.06 1.11
CA PRO A 2 -14.23 15.66 1.21
C PRO A 2 -13.44 15.46 2.51
N GLY A 3 -14.11 14.93 3.54
CA GLY A 3 -13.48 14.43 4.75
C GLY A 3 -13.05 12.98 4.50
N GLY A 4 -11.76 12.74 4.35
CA GLY A 4 -11.24 11.42 4.01
C GLY A 4 -10.77 10.65 5.24
N ALA A 5 -11.68 10.11 6.05
CA ALA A 5 -11.28 9.12 7.05
C ALA A 5 -12.40 8.11 7.28
N THR A 6 -12.55 7.19 6.33
CA THR A 6 -13.46 6.05 6.50
C THR A 6 -12.62 4.78 6.56
N THR A 7 -12.52 4.21 7.76
CA THR A 7 -12.09 2.82 7.92
C THR A 7 -13.18 1.93 7.37
N SER A 8 -12.81 1.08 6.43
CA SER A 8 -13.74 0.16 5.80
C SER A 8 -13.44 -1.28 6.15
N LEU A 9 -14.51 -2.06 6.24
CA LEU A 9 -14.47 -3.51 6.29
C LEU A 9 -15.03 -4.01 4.96
N ARG A 10 -14.29 -4.90 4.30
CA ARG A 10 -14.82 -5.67 3.16
C ARG A 10 -16.06 -6.45 3.62
N LYS A 11 -17.16 -6.43 2.86
CA LYS A 11 -18.46 -7.01 3.24
C LYS A 11 -19.05 -7.83 2.09
N ASP A 12 -18.33 -8.83 1.57
CA ASP A 12 -18.74 -9.47 0.31
C ASP A 12 -18.31 -10.95 0.29
N GLY A 13 -19.25 -11.85 -0.01
CA GLY A 13 -19.17 -13.32 0.08
C GLY A 13 -18.27 -14.00 -0.97
N LEU A 14 -17.00 -13.62 -1.03
CA LEU A 14 -15.93 -14.32 -1.76
C LEU A 14 -14.93 -14.94 -0.76
N SER A 15 -14.18 -15.95 -1.20
CA SER A 15 -13.46 -16.98 -0.43
C SER A 15 -12.32 -16.53 0.52
N LYS A 16 -12.18 -15.24 0.85
CA LYS A 16 -11.00 -14.68 1.52
C LYS A 16 -11.37 -13.90 2.79
N SER A 17 -10.46 -13.93 3.78
CA SER A 17 -10.68 -13.32 5.10
C SER A 17 -10.95 -11.81 4.99
N PRO A 18 -11.91 -11.26 5.76
CA PRO A 18 -12.17 -9.82 5.78
C PRO A 18 -10.97 -9.06 6.35
N VAL A 19 -10.54 -8.02 5.65
CA VAL A 19 -9.45 -7.12 6.04
C VAL A 19 -10.02 -5.72 6.23
N ALA A 20 -9.64 -5.06 7.34
CA ALA A 20 -9.98 -3.66 7.59
C ALA A 20 -8.89 -2.75 7.01
N TYR A 21 -9.26 -1.78 6.19
CA TYR A 21 -8.34 -0.85 5.56
C TYR A 21 -8.92 0.56 5.47
N LEU A 22 -8.05 1.56 5.39
CA LEU A 22 -8.45 2.94 5.12
C LEU A 22 -8.76 3.09 3.63
N ASP A 23 -9.95 3.62 3.33
CA ASP A 23 -10.37 3.96 1.98
C ASP A 23 -10.60 5.46 1.86
N PHE A 24 -10.25 6.01 0.70
CA PHE A 24 -10.47 7.43 0.42
C PHE A 24 -11.90 7.66 -0.04
N THR A 25 -12.46 8.81 0.31
CA THR A 25 -13.80 9.22 -0.13
C THR A 25 -13.65 10.41 -1.06
N VAL A 26 -14.17 10.28 -2.28
CA VAL A 26 -14.14 11.31 -3.32
C VAL A 26 -15.59 11.63 -3.66
N ASN A 27 -15.99 12.90 -3.57
CA ASN A 27 -17.36 13.33 -3.82
C ASN A 27 -18.44 12.59 -2.99
N GLY A 28 -18.08 12.13 -1.78
CA GLY A 28 -19.00 11.43 -0.87
C GLY A 28 -19.08 9.92 -1.08
N THR A 29 -18.48 9.39 -2.14
CA THR A 29 -18.44 7.95 -2.43
C THR A 29 -17.04 7.39 -2.20
N ARG A 30 -16.95 6.14 -1.78
CA ARG A 30 -15.67 5.46 -1.59
C ARG A 30 -14.95 5.29 -2.92
N LEU A 31 -13.65 5.51 -2.92
CA LEU A 31 -12.88 5.45 -4.16
C LEU A 31 -12.87 4.03 -4.74
N LEU A 32 -12.70 2.98 -3.92
CA LEU A 32 -12.72 1.62 -4.44
C LEU A 32 -14.09 1.23 -5.06
N GLU A 33 -15.18 1.82 -4.57
CA GLU A 33 -16.52 1.63 -5.14
C GLU A 33 -16.65 2.34 -6.50
N GLN A 34 -16.14 3.56 -6.62
CA GLN A 34 -16.09 4.29 -7.90
C GLN A 34 -15.23 3.59 -8.94
N LEU A 35 -14.11 3.01 -8.48
CA LEU A 35 -13.22 2.21 -9.29
C LEU A 35 -13.92 0.94 -9.78
N HIS A 36 -14.56 0.17 -8.90
CA HIS A 36 -15.37 -0.98 -9.31
C HIS A 36 -16.42 -0.65 -10.36
N ALA A 37 -17.09 0.50 -10.23
CA ALA A 37 -18.10 0.93 -11.18
C ALA A 37 -17.53 1.29 -12.58
N HIS A 38 -16.24 1.62 -12.66
CA HIS A 38 -15.54 1.89 -13.92
C HIS A 38 -14.85 0.65 -14.52
N ALA A 39 -14.66 -0.41 -13.73
CA ALA A 39 -13.90 -1.55 -14.17
C ALA A 39 -14.75 -2.53 -15.00
N ALA A 40 -14.16 -3.08 -16.07
CA ALA A 40 -14.79 -4.15 -16.85
C ALA A 40 -14.92 -5.47 -16.06
N GLU A 41 -14.02 -5.68 -15.10
CA GLU A 41 -13.97 -6.85 -14.23
C GLU A 41 -14.03 -6.46 -12.75
N ASN A 42 -14.43 -7.40 -11.90
CA ASN A 42 -14.51 -7.19 -10.47
C ASN A 42 -13.10 -7.05 -9.86
N LEU A 43 -12.89 -6.02 -9.05
CA LEU A 43 -11.58 -5.67 -8.49
C LEU A 43 -11.41 -6.27 -7.09
N ASP A 44 -10.77 -7.43 -7.02
CA ASP A 44 -10.45 -8.07 -5.74
C ASP A 44 -9.23 -7.42 -5.04
N TYR A 45 -9.36 -6.15 -4.64
CA TYR A 45 -8.29 -5.36 -4.00
C TYR A 45 -8.67 -4.77 -2.64
N VAL A 46 -7.67 -4.49 -1.80
CA VAL A 46 -7.81 -3.81 -0.51
C VAL A 46 -6.81 -2.66 -0.40
N GLY A 47 -7.12 -1.64 0.41
CA GLY A 47 -6.25 -0.48 0.58
C GLY A 47 -4.91 -0.83 1.20
N VAL A 48 -3.85 -0.13 0.78
CA VAL A 48 -2.48 -0.32 1.29
C VAL A 48 -2.26 0.16 2.73
N ILE A 49 -3.20 0.96 3.27
CA ILE A 49 -3.16 1.46 4.65
C ILE A 49 -4.05 0.59 5.54
N GLN A 50 -3.43 -0.30 6.32
CA GLN A 50 -4.12 -1.28 7.16
C GLN A 50 -3.28 -1.78 8.34
N ASP A 51 -3.95 -2.18 9.42
CA ASP A 51 -3.25 -2.60 10.65
C ASP A 51 -2.62 -4.00 10.55
N ALA A 52 -3.07 -4.84 9.60
CA ALA A 52 -2.55 -6.20 9.42
C ALA A 52 -1.11 -6.22 8.87
N TRP A 53 -0.70 -5.17 8.14
CA TRP A 53 0.60 -5.05 7.50
C TRP A 53 1.24 -3.70 7.87
N PRO A 54 1.72 -3.54 9.12
CA PRO A 54 2.14 -2.25 9.63
C PRO A 54 3.41 -1.71 8.96
N VAL A 55 4.34 -2.57 8.54
CA VAL A 55 5.57 -2.16 7.85
C VAL A 55 5.25 -1.64 6.45
N GLU A 56 4.43 -2.39 5.72
CA GLU A 56 3.95 -2.05 4.39
C GLU A 56 3.10 -0.78 4.43
N THR A 57 2.25 -0.63 5.45
CA THR A 57 1.44 0.58 5.67
C THR A 57 2.29 1.81 5.91
N VAL A 58 3.34 1.73 6.75
CA VAL A 58 4.27 2.86 6.94
C VAL A 58 4.91 3.25 5.62
N ALA A 59 5.40 2.28 4.85
CA ALA A 59 6.03 2.55 3.55
C ALA A 59 5.04 3.18 2.56
N ALA A 60 3.79 2.69 2.51
CA ALA A 60 2.76 3.24 1.65
C ALA A 60 2.43 4.70 2.00
N ILE A 61 2.27 5.02 3.29
CA ILE A 61 2.02 6.39 3.74
C ILE A 61 3.18 7.32 3.39
N GLU A 62 4.44 6.88 3.58
CA GLU A 62 5.62 7.69 3.24
C GLU A 62 5.69 8.01 1.74
N ARG A 63 5.32 7.06 0.86
CA ARG A 63 5.21 7.30 -0.59
C ARG A 63 4.09 8.27 -0.93
N LEU A 64 2.91 8.09 -0.34
CA LEU A 64 1.75 8.96 -0.54
C LEU A 64 1.99 10.40 -0.06
N LEU A 65 2.89 10.59 0.92
CA LEU A 65 3.38 11.90 1.39
C LEU A 65 4.57 12.45 0.57
N GLY A 66 5.04 11.72 -0.46
CA GLY A 66 6.20 12.09 -1.28
C GLY A 66 7.54 12.04 -0.55
N GLN A 67 7.62 11.31 0.57
CA GLN A 67 8.85 11.16 1.38
C GLN A 67 9.76 10.05 0.85
N CYS A 68 9.23 9.18 -0.01
CA CYS A 68 9.92 8.08 -0.65
C CYS A 68 9.46 7.98 -2.12
N PRO A 69 10.30 7.43 -3.02
CA PRO A 69 9.88 7.15 -4.39
C PRO A 69 8.76 6.10 -4.43
N GLY A 70 8.02 6.07 -5.53
CA GLY A 70 7.03 5.02 -5.80
C GLY A 70 7.60 3.61 -5.71
N ASP A 71 6.73 2.64 -5.46
CA ASP A 71 7.07 1.22 -5.36
C ASP A 71 7.12 0.50 -6.71
N LEU A 72 6.77 1.18 -7.79
CA LEU A 72 6.87 0.68 -9.16
C LEU A 72 8.08 1.31 -9.88
N PRO A 73 8.68 0.62 -10.87
CA PRO A 73 9.86 1.10 -11.59
C PRO A 73 9.69 2.49 -12.24
N ASP A 74 8.47 2.84 -12.65
CA ASP A 74 8.15 4.14 -13.28
C ASP A 74 7.78 5.24 -12.27
N GLY A 75 7.93 4.96 -10.96
CA GLY A 75 7.68 5.90 -9.88
C GLY A 75 6.21 6.00 -9.44
N ARG A 76 5.32 5.16 -9.97
CA ARG A 76 3.94 5.04 -9.48
C ARG A 76 3.88 4.50 -8.06
N VAL A 77 2.80 4.86 -7.37
CA VAL A 77 2.52 4.45 -5.99
C VAL A 77 1.31 3.52 -5.98
N SER A 78 1.41 2.40 -5.27
CA SER A 78 0.27 1.52 -5.01
C SER A 78 -0.75 2.16 -4.05
N LEU A 79 -2.03 2.07 -4.42
CA LEU A 79 -3.19 2.54 -3.67
C LEU A 79 -3.98 1.37 -3.08
N TYR A 80 -4.16 0.32 -3.87
CA TYR A 80 -4.83 -0.91 -3.46
C TYR A 80 -4.05 -2.12 -3.98
N VAL A 81 -4.03 -3.21 -3.21
CA VAL A 81 -3.24 -4.42 -3.46
C VAL A 81 -4.06 -5.67 -3.20
N CYS A 82 -3.57 -6.81 -3.68
CA CYS A 82 -4.22 -8.10 -3.46
C CYS A 82 -4.42 -8.39 -1.95
N PRO A 83 -5.62 -8.81 -1.52
CA PRO A 83 -5.94 -9.07 -0.11
C PRO A 83 -5.18 -10.24 0.51
N GLU A 84 -4.62 -11.15 -0.28
CA GLU A 84 -3.92 -12.33 0.25
C GLU A 84 -2.45 -12.07 0.52
N CYS A 85 -1.77 -11.41 -0.42
CA CYS A 85 -0.33 -11.25 -0.37
C CYS A 85 0.10 -9.83 -0.04
N GLY A 86 -0.74 -8.82 -0.32
CA GLY A 86 -0.38 -7.41 -0.17
C GLY A 86 0.79 -6.97 -1.06
N ARG A 87 1.05 -7.68 -2.16
CA ARG A 87 2.20 -7.46 -3.06
C ARG A 87 1.76 -7.07 -4.46
N LEU A 88 2.68 -6.42 -5.16
CA LEU A 88 2.50 -5.91 -6.52
C LEU A 88 2.41 -7.01 -7.58
N GLY A 89 3.04 -8.17 -7.36
CA GLY A 89 3.05 -9.26 -8.34
C GLY A 89 1.70 -9.94 -8.60
N CYS A 90 0.70 -9.72 -7.73
CA CYS A 90 -0.69 -10.15 -7.98
C CYS A 90 -1.54 -9.05 -8.65
N GLY A 91 -0.93 -7.93 -9.02
CA GLY A 91 -1.61 -6.71 -9.43
C GLY A 91 -1.82 -5.75 -8.26
N ALA A 92 -1.72 -4.47 -8.58
CA ALA A 92 -2.05 -3.36 -7.70
C ALA A 92 -2.75 -2.25 -8.49
N LEU A 93 -3.66 -1.55 -7.85
CA LEU A 93 -4.15 -0.26 -8.35
C LEU A 93 -3.11 0.79 -8.02
N THR A 94 -2.55 1.43 -9.04
CA THR A 94 -1.46 2.39 -8.91
C THR A 94 -1.85 3.74 -9.48
N ALA A 95 -1.18 4.78 -9.00
CA ALA A 95 -1.36 6.14 -9.50
C ALA A 95 -0.03 6.90 -9.54
N ARG A 96 -0.01 7.96 -10.36
CA ARG A 96 1.00 9.01 -10.24
C ARG A 96 0.51 10.04 -9.24
N VAL A 97 1.33 10.35 -8.23
CA VAL A 97 0.99 11.31 -7.18
C VAL A 97 1.72 12.63 -7.45
N ALA A 98 0.96 13.69 -7.72
CA ALA A 98 1.47 15.04 -7.86
C ALA A 98 1.16 15.84 -6.58
N LEU A 99 2.20 16.32 -5.89
CA LEU A 99 2.09 17.12 -4.67
C LEU A 99 2.35 18.59 -4.99
N GLU A 100 1.28 19.37 -5.13
CA GLU A 100 1.32 20.82 -5.39
C GLU A 100 1.10 21.59 -4.07
N HIS A 101 1.17 22.92 -4.08
CA HIS A 101 1.21 23.70 -2.82
C HIS A 101 -0.01 23.46 -1.92
N ASP A 102 -1.21 23.47 -2.47
CA ASP A 102 -2.49 23.33 -1.77
C ASP A 102 -3.28 22.07 -2.17
N THR A 103 -2.81 21.35 -3.18
CA THR A 103 -3.54 20.26 -3.83
C THR A 103 -2.66 19.03 -3.99
N VAL A 104 -3.23 17.85 -3.79
CA VAL A 104 -2.63 16.56 -4.17
C VAL A 104 -3.46 15.96 -5.28
N THR A 105 -2.84 15.60 -6.40
CA THR A 105 -3.54 14.94 -7.51
C THR A 105 -3.06 13.51 -7.67
N TRP A 106 -3.99 12.56 -7.73
CA TRP A 106 -3.75 11.20 -8.20
C TRP A 106 -4.16 11.12 -9.67
N ARG A 107 -3.21 10.76 -10.53
CA ARG A 107 -3.38 10.76 -11.98
C ARG A 107 -3.18 9.39 -12.58
N ALA A 108 -3.83 9.17 -13.72
CA ALA A 108 -3.68 7.99 -14.56
C ALA A 108 -3.80 6.69 -13.73
N ILE A 109 -4.86 6.57 -12.93
CA ILE A 109 -5.06 5.40 -12.07
C ILE A 109 -5.26 4.16 -12.94
N GLY A 110 -4.57 3.07 -12.63
CA GLY A 110 -4.69 1.82 -13.39
C GLY A 110 -4.13 0.61 -12.66
N ILE A 111 -4.30 -0.57 -13.25
CA ILE A 111 -3.77 -1.82 -12.72
C ILE A 111 -2.35 -2.01 -13.23
N GLN A 112 -1.42 -2.32 -12.34
CA GLN A 112 -0.02 -2.58 -12.70
C GLN A 112 0.55 -3.71 -11.84
N THR A 113 1.53 -4.44 -12.37
CA THR A 113 2.34 -5.40 -11.62
C THR A 113 3.78 -4.90 -11.50
N ASP A 114 4.59 -5.50 -10.63
CA ASP A 114 6.03 -5.19 -10.53
C ASP A 114 6.88 -5.92 -11.59
N TYR A 115 6.27 -6.75 -12.44
CA TYR A 115 6.96 -7.50 -13.51
C TYR A 115 6.91 -6.79 -14.86
N GLU A 116 5.90 -5.96 -15.08
CA GLU A 116 5.59 -5.32 -16.36
C GLU A 116 5.47 -3.81 -16.15
N GLU A 117 6.02 -3.02 -17.07
CA GLU A 117 5.88 -1.56 -17.04
C GLU A 117 4.51 -1.09 -17.55
N ASP A 118 3.81 -1.97 -18.28
CA ASP A 118 2.52 -1.67 -18.87
C ASP A 118 1.42 -1.57 -17.80
N ILE A 119 0.56 -0.58 -17.97
CA ILE A 119 -0.64 -0.39 -17.15
C ILE A 119 -1.79 -1.05 -17.88
N LEU A 120 -2.45 -2.00 -17.23
CA LEU A 120 -3.69 -2.56 -17.75
C LEU A 120 -4.79 -1.53 -17.59
N ALA A 121 -5.46 -1.23 -18.71
CA ALA A 121 -6.62 -0.36 -18.74
C ALA A 121 -7.75 -0.94 -17.87
N PHE A 122 -8.49 -0.05 -17.23
CA PHE A 122 -9.52 -0.40 -16.27
C PHE A 122 -10.82 -0.87 -16.92
N GLY A 123 -11.10 -0.43 -18.14
CA GLY A 123 -12.35 -0.69 -18.88
C GLY A 123 -12.26 -0.24 -20.34
N ASP A 124 -13.40 0.13 -20.93
CA ASP A 124 -13.60 0.28 -22.39
C ASP A 124 -13.06 1.59 -23.02
N ALA A 125 -11.87 2.05 -22.59
CA ALA A 125 -11.05 3.08 -23.25
C ALA A 125 -11.19 4.56 -22.81
N ASP A 126 -11.97 4.90 -21.78
CA ASP A 126 -11.82 6.19 -21.10
C ASP A 126 -10.96 6.03 -19.83
N ASP A 127 -9.88 6.80 -19.73
CA ASP A 127 -9.02 6.85 -18.54
C ASP A 127 -9.85 7.27 -17.31
N PHE A 128 -9.67 6.56 -16.19
CA PHE A 128 -10.29 6.97 -14.92
C PHE A 128 -9.84 8.39 -14.58
N PRO A 129 -10.75 9.32 -14.23
CA PRO A 129 -10.42 10.73 -14.08
C PRO A 129 -9.41 10.98 -12.97
N ASP A 130 -8.60 12.02 -13.16
CA ASP A 130 -7.71 12.52 -12.11
C ASP A 130 -8.51 12.92 -10.87
N ILE A 131 -7.98 12.55 -9.70
CA ILE A 131 -8.58 12.86 -8.42
C ILE A 131 -7.74 13.91 -7.71
N ALA A 132 -8.36 15.02 -7.33
CA ALA A 132 -7.73 16.05 -6.53
C ALA A 132 -8.21 16.03 -5.08
N PHE A 133 -7.27 16.19 -4.15
CA PHE A 133 -7.50 16.36 -2.72
C PHE A 133 -6.94 17.69 -2.26
N GLU A 134 -7.63 18.32 -1.31
CA GLU A 134 -7.06 19.43 -0.55
C GLU A 134 -5.90 18.89 0.30
N ARG A 135 -4.72 19.50 0.15
CA ARG A 135 -3.46 18.93 0.63
C ARG A 135 -3.39 18.85 2.15
N SER A 136 -3.91 19.84 2.88
CA SER A 136 -3.83 19.81 4.34
C SER A 136 -4.68 18.69 4.94
N SER A 137 -5.89 18.45 4.44
CA SER A 137 -6.75 17.33 4.83
C SER A 137 -6.12 15.98 4.48
N TYR A 138 -5.59 15.86 3.26
CA TYR A 138 -4.89 14.66 2.80
C TYR A 138 -3.70 14.30 3.70
N GLU A 139 -2.80 15.28 3.94
CA GLU A 139 -1.64 15.07 4.80
C GLU A 139 -2.04 14.83 6.26
N HIS A 140 -3.08 15.51 6.76
CA HIS A 140 -3.56 15.34 8.13
C HIS A 140 -3.96 13.88 8.40
N VAL A 141 -4.75 13.30 7.51
CA VAL A 141 -5.18 11.90 7.61
C VAL A 141 -3.96 10.98 7.59
N LEU A 142 -3.12 11.09 6.57
CA LEU A 142 -1.95 10.23 6.43
C LEU A 142 -0.99 10.33 7.62
N ARG A 143 -0.73 11.53 8.12
CA ARG A 143 0.14 11.74 9.29
C ARG A 143 -0.47 11.18 10.57
N ARG A 144 -1.79 11.26 10.74
CA ARG A 144 -2.50 10.63 11.87
C ARG A 144 -2.34 9.12 11.83
N GLU A 145 -2.53 8.51 10.66
CA GLU A 145 -2.37 7.06 10.49
C GLU A 145 -0.91 6.64 10.70
N LEU A 146 0.05 7.40 10.16
CA LEU A 146 1.49 7.14 10.34
C LEU A 146 1.87 7.17 11.81
N ALA A 147 1.38 8.16 12.57
CA ALA A 147 1.62 8.25 14.01
C ALA A 147 1.04 7.06 14.78
N ARG A 148 -0.11 6.52 14.35
CA ARG A 148 -0.71 5.32 14.95
C ARG A 148 0.07 4.05 14.63
N VAL A 149 0.47 3.85 13.38
CA VAL A 149 1.04 2.57 12.92
C VAL A 149 2.54 2.45 13.16
N ARG A 150 3.29 3.57 13.13
CA ARG A 150 4.76 3.57 13.24
C ARG A 150 5.29 2.90 14.52
N PRO A 151 4.67 3.04 15.71
CA PRO A 151 5.10 2.29 16.90
C PRO A 151 5.04 0.77 16.74
N LEU A 152 4.14 0.25 15.89
CA LEU A 152 3.97 -1.19 15.65
C LEU A 152 5.11 -1.80 14.82
N THR A 153 5.93 -0.97 14.15
CA THR A 153 7.05 -1.43 13.34
C THR A 153 8.36 -1.49 14.12
N VAL A 154 8.40 -0.97 15.35
CA VAL A 154 9.60 -0.97 16.18
C VAL A 154 10.02 -2.39 16.55
N GLY A 155 11.24 -2.76 16.18
CA GLY A 155 11.77 -4.11 16.42
C GLY A 155 11.16 -5.18 15.52
N PHE A 156 10.34 -4.81 14.53
CA PHE A 156 9.82 -5.74 13.54
C PHE A 156 10.98 -6.33 12.71
N GLU A 157 10.90 -7.63 12.48
CA GLU A 157 11.84 -8.37 11.64
C GLU A 157 11.06 -9.46 10.93
N TYR A 158 11.15 -9.52 9.60
CA TYR A 158 10.48 -10.58 8.84
C TYR A 158 10.99 -11.96 9.28
N PRO A 159 10.14 -13.01 9.27
CA PRO A 159 10.53 -14.35 9.71
C PRO A 159 11.83 -14.86 9.07
N TYR A 160 12.01 -14.63 7.77
CA TYR A 160 13.24 -15.04 7.06
C TYR A 160 14.49 -14.27 7.53
N GLN A 161 14.37 -12.99 7.89
CA GLN A 161 15.47 -12.18 8.42
C GLN A 161 15.89 -12.70 9.80
N ARG A 162 14.89 -13.02 10.64
CA ARG A 162 15.10 -13.64 11.96
C ARG A 162 15.83 -14.97 11.83
N GLU A 163 15.37 -15.84 10.94
CA GLU A 163 15.99 -17.14 10.68
C GLU A 163 17.45 -17.00 10.22
N ARG A 164 17.71 -16.12 9.25
CA ARG A 164 19.06 -15.86 8.74
C ARG A 164 19.99 -15.32 9.83
N ARG A 165 19.50 -14.41 10.67
CA ARG A 165 20.24 -13.90 11.84
C ARG A 165 20.53 -15.00 12.85
N LEU A 166 19.55 -15.86 13.16
CA LEU A 166 19.72 -17.01 14.05
C LEU A 166 20.74 -18.01 13.49
N ARG A 167 20.69 -18.32 12.18
CA ARG A 167 21.68 -19.17 11.49
C ARG A 167 23.09 -18.57 11.62
N ARG A 168 23.26 -17.28 11.32
CA ARG A 168 24.54 -16.57 11.50
C ARG A 168 25.03 -16.63 12.95
N LYS A 169 24.17 -16.34 13.94
CA LYS A 169 24.52 -16.43 15.37
C LYS A 169 24.95 -17.84 15.78
N ARG A 170 24.30 -18.90 15.26
CA ARG A 170 24.70 -20.29 15.51
C ARG A 170 26.08 -20.60 14.92
N LEU A 171 26.33 -20.21 13.66
CA LEU A 171 27.63 -20.33 13.00
C LEU A 171 28.74 -19.60 13.77
N THR A 172 28.51 -18.34 14.18
CA THR A 172 29.49 -17.57 14.96
C THR A 172 29.78 -18.22 16.32
N ARG A 173 28.77 -18.77 17.00
CA ARG A 173 28.97 -19.50 18.26
C ARG A 173 29.77 -20.78 18.07
N LEU A 174 29.54 -21.53 16.99
CA LEU A 174 30.29 -22.73 16.65
C LEU A 174 31.76 -22.41 16.34
N LEU A 175 32.02 -21.41 15.51
CA LEU A 175 33.37 -20.94 15.20
C LEU A 175 34.14 -20.50 16.45
N ARG A 176 33.51 -19.73 17.34
CA ARG A 176 34.11 -19.32 18.63
C ARG A 176 34.42 -20.51 19.55
N ARG A 177 33.63 -21.58 19.50
CA ARG A 177 33.88 -22.81 20.28
C ARG A 177 35.04 -23.63 19.71
N LEU A 178 35.19 -23.67 18.38
CA LEU A 178 36.29 -24.35 17.71
C LEU A 178 37.62 -23.63 17.96
N ILE A 179 37.65 -22.30 17.85
CA ILE A 179 38.86 -21.49 18.11
C ILE A 179 39.31 -21.56 19.58
N ARG A 180 38.39 -21.74 20.53
CA ARG A 180 38.74 -21.89 21.96
C ARG A 180 39.22 -23.29 22.36
N ARG A 181 39.19 -24.26 21.44
CA ARG A 181 39.56 -25.66 21.70
C ARG A 181 40.86 -26.10 21.01
N GLY A 182 41.50 -25.21 20.24
CA GLY A 182 42.85 -25.40 19.69
C GLY A 182 43.81 -24.44 20.36
#